data_AF-A0A6G1YM83-F1
#
_entry.id   AF-A0A6G1YM83-F1
#
_cell.length_a   1.000
_cell.length_b   1.000
_cell.length_c   1.000
_cell.angle_alpha   90.00
_cell.angle_beta   90.00
_cell.angle_gamma   90.00
#
_symmetry.space_group_name_H-M   'P 1'
#
loop_
_entity.id
_entity.type
_entity.pdbx_description
1 polymer ?
#
loop_
_entity_poly.entity_id
_entity_poly.type
_entity_poly.pdbx_seq_one_letter_code
_entity_poly.pdbx_strand_id
1 'polypeptide(L)'
;MGTPQQTEGPYFVDGMPNRSDIRSDPSDGSVQQGIPLRLAFHVYNVDNGSCIPLNGARVDIWHANPQGIYSDVKDFGTTGKKFLRGYQVTDHKGTAQFTTIYPGWYQGRTIHVHVKVRTFEGSNKTLEWTAQFYFDNSVNKQVHTQPPYNKHGPPTTTNEQDGIYTGASTDGLLKSNTGQHLMLNLTKDMQSYLGTFNIVLNSAHSTH
;
A
#
# COMPACT_ATOMS: atom_id res chain seq x y z
N MET A 1 14.45 13.27 7.88
CA MET A 1 14.64 11.82 7.62
C MET A 1 13.56 11.39 6.64
N GLY A 2 13.90 10.60 5.62
CA GLY A 2 12.90 10.11 4.67
C GLY A 2 11.98 9.05 5.28
N THR A 3 10.90 8.72 4.57
CA THR A 3 10.03 7.60 4.93
C THR A 3 10.78 6.28 4.69
N PRO A 4 10.86 5.39 5.69
CA PRO A 4 11.67 4.18 5.60
C PRO A 4 11.12 3.17 4.58
N GLN A 5 12.01 2.43 3.94
CA GLN A 5 11.64 1.37 3.00
C GLN A 5 11.42 0.02 3.67
N GLN A 6 10.57 -0.80 3.06
CA GLN A 6 10.40 -2.21 3.40
C GLN A 6 10.37 -3.06 2.14
N THR A 7 10.55 -4.37 2.31
CA THR A 7 10.50 -5.33 1.21
C THR A 7 9.21 -5.22 0.40
N GLU A 8 9.35 -5.36 -0.92
CA GLU A 8 8.25 -5.48 -1.86
C GLU A 8 7.35 -6.69 -1.56
N GLY A 9 7.93 -7.77 -1.05
CA GLY A 9 7.24 -9.05 -0.93
C GLY A 9 7.05 -9.74 -2.29
N PRO A 10 6.47 -10.95 -2.30
CA PRO A 10 6.50 -11.82 -3.48
C PRO A 10 5.42 -11.52 -4.53
N TYR A 11 4.50 -10.59 -4.23
CA TYR A 11 3.26 -10.41 -5.00
C TYR A 11 3.20 -9.10 -5.76
N PHE A 12 4.31 -8.38 -5.96
CA PHE A 12 4.30 -7.24 -6.87
C PHE A 12 4.18 -7.70 -8.32
N VAL A 13 3.42 -6.95 -9.10
CA VAL A 13 3.26 -7.19 -10.53
C VAL A 13 3.32 -5.83 -11.23
N ASP A 14 4.29 -5.68 -12.13
CA ASP A 14 4.42 -4.45 -12.90
C ASP A 14 3.44 -4.40 -14.09
N GLY A 15 3.27 -3.22 -14.68
CA GLY A 15 2.34 -3.03 -15.80
C GLY A 15 0.86 -3.08 -15.41
N MET A 16 0.54 -2.89 -14.12
CA MET A 16 -0.84 -2.71 -13.67
C MET A 16 -1.46 -1.44 -14.27
N PRO A 17 -2.79 -1.38 -14.47
CA PRO A 17 -3.43 -0.25 -15.14
C PRO A 17 -3.38 1.05 -14.32
N ASN A 18 -3.31 2.19 -15.02
CA ASN A 18 -3.50 3.51 -14.44
C ASN A 18 -4.98 3.71 -14.10
N ARG A 19 -5.36 3.59 -12.83
CA ARG A 19 -6.74 3.74 -12.38
C ARG A 19 -6.82 4.11 -10.91
N SER A 20 -7.78 4.97 -10.58
CA SER A 20 -8.05 5.37 -9.20
C SER A 20 -8.93 4.34 -8.49
N ASP A 21 -10.00 3.84 -9.12
CA ASP A 21 -10.78 2.72 -8.59
C ASP A 21 -10.13 1.39 -8.98
N ILE A 22 -9.60 0.68 -7.98
CA ILE A 22 -8.91 -0.61 -8.16
C ILE A 22 -9.78 -1.81 -7.77
N ARG A 23 -11.05 -1.60 -7.38
CA ARG A 23 -11.93 -2.68 -6.89
C ARG A 23 -12.38 -3.64 -7.98
N SER A 24 -12.56 -3.14 -9.20
CA SER A 24 -12.97 -3.96 -10.33
C SER A 24 -11.80 -4.76 -10.88
N ASP A 25 -12.08 -5.94 -11.43
CA ASP A 25 -11.15 -6.65 -12.27
C ASP A 25 -11.39 -6.26 -13.74
N PRO A 26 -10.39 -5.72 -14.45
CA PRO A 26 -10.57 -5.28 -15.83
C PRO A 26 -10.75 -6.45 -16.82
N SER A 27 -10.44 -7.69 -16.42
CA SER A 27 -10.59 -8.85 -17.30
C SER A 27 -12.04 -9.32 -17.47
N ASP A 28 -12.88 -9.13 -16.44
CA ASP A 28 -14.25 -9.65 -16.41
C ASP A 28 -15.29 -8.69 -15.81
N GLY A 29 -14.87 -7.52 -15.31
CA GLY A 29 -15.75 -6.52 -14.71
C GLY A 29 -16.23 -6.85 -13.29
N SER A 30 -15.80 -7.97 -12.71
CA SER A 30 -16.15 -8.33 -11.33
C SER A 30 -15.61 -7.31 -10.33
N VAL A 31 -16.35 -7.03 -9.25
CA VAL A 31 -15.97 -6.03 -8.23
C VAL A 31 -15.74 -6.71 -6.88
N GLN A 32 -14.55 -6.54 -6.32
CA GLN A 32 -14.24 -7.04 -4.99
C GLN A 32 -15.11 -6.36 -3.94
N GLN A 33 -15.83 -7.17 -3.17
CA GLN A 33 -16.65 -6.71 -2.05
C GLN A 33 -15.79 -6.49 -0.81
N GLY A 34 -16.09 -5.46 -0.03
CA GLY A 34 -15.36 -5.12 1.19
C GLY A 34 -15.80 -3.77 1.74
N ILE A 35 -15.26 -3.39 2.90
CA ILE A 35 -15.51 -2.07 3.48
C ILE A 35 -14.77 -1.04 2.61
N PRO A 36 -15.46 -0.02 2.05
CA PRO A 36 -14.81 0.96 1.20
C PRO A 36 -13.68 1.70 1.92
N LEU A 37 -12.55 1.84 1.23
CA LEU A 37 -11.36 2.54 1.70
C LEU A 37 -10.90 3.48 0.58
N ARG A 38 -10.85 4.78 0.88
CA ARG A 38 -10.15 5.75 0.03
C ARG A 38 -8.73 5.93 0.57
N LEU A 39 -7.76 5.94 -0.33
CA LEU A 39 -6.35 6.19 0.02
C LEU A 39 -5.89 7.47 -0.66
N ALA A 40 -5.17 8.31 0.06
CA ALA A 40 -4.43 9.44 -0.49
C ALA A 40 -2.99 9.41 0.00
N PHE A 41 -2.06 9.26 -0.95
CA PHE A 41 -0.63 9.35 -0.70
C PHE A 41 -0.13 10.70 -1.21
N HIS A 42 0.49 11.46 -0.33
CA HIS A 42 1.15 12.72 -0.67
C HIS A 42 2.65 12.48 -0.72
N VAL A 43 3.23 12.55 -1.91
CA VAL A 43 4.63 12.27 -2.16
C VAL A 43 5.40 13.58 -2.22
N TYR A 44 6.45 13.65 -1.45
CA TYR A 44 7.37 14.79 -1.37
C TYR A 44 8.78 14.30 -1.64
N ASN A 45 9.60 15.15 -2.26
CA ASN A 45 11.04 15.00 -2.26
C ASN A 45 11.67 15.95 -1.23
N VAL A 46 12.76 15.53 -0.61
CA VAL A 46 13.60 16.41 0.22
C VAL A 46 14.64 17.08 -0.66
N ASP A 47 14.55 18.40 -0.77
CA ASP A 47 15.54 19.23 -1.45
C ASP A 47 15.99 20.35 -0.51
N ASN A 48 17.30 20.42 -0.24
CA ASN A 48 17.92 21.42 0.64
C ASN A 48 17.19 21.64 1.99
N GLY A 49 16.70 20.55 2.59
CA GLY A 49 15.97 20.59 3.87
C GLY A 49 14.48 20.96 3.78
N SER A 50 13.96 21.24 2.59
CA SER A 50 12.54 21.49 2.33
C SER A 50 11.84 20.28 1.72
N CYS A 51 10.57 20.05 2.08
CA CYS A 51 9.74 19.02 1.46
C CYS A 51 8.95 19.63 0.29
N ILE A 52 9.32 19.27 -0.93
CA ILE A 52 8.68 19.76 -2.16
C ILE A 52 7.75 18.68 -2.70
N PRO A 53 6.48 18.98 -3.01
CA PRO A 53 5.59 18.01 -3.62
C PRO A 53 6.17 17.44 -4.91
N LEU A 54 6.20 16.10 -5.02
CA LEU A 54 6.76 15.42 -6.17
C LEU A 54 5.66 15.15 -7.21
N ASN A 55 5.56 16.02 -8.21
CA ASN A 55 4.66 15.87 -9.36
C ASN A 55 5.19 14.80 -10.33
N GLY A 56 4.30 14.01 -10.94
CA GLY A 56 4.65 13.07 -12.00
C GLY A 56 5.21 11.72 -11.52
N ALA A 57 5.25 11.47 -10.21
CA ALA A 57 5.65 10.18 -9.66
C ALA A 57 4.54 9.14 -9.86
N ARG A 58 4.90 7.96 -10.34
CA ARG A 58 4.01 6.80 -10.39
C ARG A 58 3.95 6.16 -9.01
N VAL A 59 2.76 6.10 -8.43
CA VAL A 59 2.46 5.41 -7.17
C VAL A 59 1.67 4.16 -7.51
N ASP A 60 2.27 2.98 -7.36
CA ASP A 60 1.59 1.69 -7.49
C ASP A 60 1.13 1.23 -6.10
N ILE A 61 -0.09 0.70 -6.01
CA ILE A 61 -0.58 0.03 -4.81
C ILE A 61 -1.08 -1.37 -5.12
N TRP A 62 -0.90 -2.28 -4.17
CA TRP A 62 -1.48 -3.62 -4.20
C TRP A 62 -1.74 -4.15 -2.80
N HIS A 63 -2.80 -4.93 -2.64
CA HIS A 63 -3.11 -5.58 -1.37
C HIS A 63 -4.01 -6.81 -1.55
N ALA A 64 -4.10 -7.62 -0.50
CA ALA A 64 -5.01 -8.75 -0.45
C ALA A 64 -6.48 -8.30 -0.38
N ASN A 65 -7.37 -9.14 -0.90
CA ASN A 65 -8.81 -9.00 -0.67
C ASN A 65 -9.18 -9.42 0.79
N PRO A 66 -10.45 -9.33 1.21
CA PRO A 66 -10.87 -9.67 2.58
C PRO A 66 -10.53 -11.11 3.01
N GLN A 67 -10.33 -12.02 2.06
CA GLN A 67 -9.97 -13.42 2.30
C GLN A 67 -8.45 -13.66 2.23
N GLY A 68 -7.63 -12.61 2.25
CA GLY A 68 -6.17 -12.74 2.24
C GLY A 68 -5.60 -13.10 0.86
N ILE A 69 -6.41 -13.04 -0.20
CA ILE A 69 -6.03 -13.47 -1.54
C ILE A 69 -5.57 -12.27 -2.37
N TYR A 70 -4.38 -12.39 -2.95
CA TYR A 70 -3.87 -11.47 -3.97
C TYR A 70 -4.34 -11.86 -5.37
N SER A 71 -4.54 -10.88 -6.23
CA SER A 71 -4.72 -11.10 -7.67
C SER A 71 -3.39 -11.44 -8.34
N ASP A 72 -3.44 -12.15 -9.47
CA ASP A 72 -2.29 -12.61 -10.25
C ASP A 72 -1.32 -13.53 -9.50
N VAL A 73 -1.85 -14.39 -8.62
CA VAL A 73 -1.05 -15.37 -7.88
C VAL A 73 -1.56 -16.77 -8.19
N LYS A 74 -0.68 -17.60 -8.77
CA LYS A 74 -1.02 -18.96 -9.20
C LYS A 74 -1.56 -19.81 -8.05
N ASP A 75 -0.93 -19.74 -6.88
CA ASP A 75 -1.31 -20.54 -5.70
C ASP A 75 -2.69 -20.17 -5.14
N PHE A 76 -3.19 -18.97 -5.47
CA PHE A 76 -4.55 -18.56 -5.13
C PHE A 76 -5.56 -18.77 -6.28
N GLY A 77 -5.13 -19.32 -7.41
CA GLY A 77 -5.98 -19.50 -8.60
C GLY A 77 -6.41 -18.19 -9.24
N THR A 78 -5.63 -17.10 -9.05
CA THR A 78 -5.98 -15.75 -9.51
C THR A 78 -5.11 -15.27 -10.67
N THR A 79 -4.37 -16.15 -11.34
CA THR A 79 -3.53 -15.81 -12.50
C THR A 79 -4.29 -14.97 -13.53
N GLY A 80 -3.69 -13.86 -13.96
CA GLY A 80 -4.26 -12.90 -14.92
C GLY A 80 -5.29 -11.92 -14.34
N LYS A 81 -5.75 -12.12 -13.09
CA LYS A 81 -6.61 -11.16 -12.40
C LYS A 81 -5.83 -9.92 -11.98
N LYS A 82 -6.49 -8.77 -11.93
CA LYS A 82 -5.87 -7.48 -11.58
C LYS A 82 -6.62 -6.68 -10.52
N PHE A 83 -7.65 -7.25 -9.90
CA PHE A 83 -8.35 -6.60 -8.78
C PHE A 83 -7.38 -6.14 -7.68
N LEU A 84 -7.72 -5.04 -7.01
CA LEU A 84 -6.97 -4.46 -5.88
C LEU A 84 -5.50 -4.15 -6.21
N ARG A 85 -5.24 -3.87 -7.49
CA ARG A 85 -3.97 -3.39 -8.03
C ARG A 85 -4.21 -2.25 -9.00
N GLY A 86 -3.31 -1.28 -8.98
CA GLY A 86 -3.30 -0.17 -9.93
C GLY A 86 -2.24 0.84 -9.57
N TYR A 87 -2.06 1.81 -10.47
CA TYR A 87 -1.24 2.97 -10.16
C TYR A 87 -1.97 4.27 -10.47
N GLN A 88 -1.46 5.34 -9.87
CA GLN A 88 -1.79 6.72 -10.20
C GLN A 88 -0.50 7.50 -10.37
N VAL A 89 -0.58 8.60 -11.11
CA VAL A 89 0.50 9.57 -11.22
C VAL A 89 0.17 10.73 -10.28
N THR A 90 1.14 11.15 -9.48
CA THR A 90 0.96 12.27 -8.56
C THR A 90 0.68 13.56 -9.30
N ASP A 91 -0.26 14.35 -8.79
CA ASP A 91 -0.59 15.67 -9.32
C ASP A 91 0.44 16.75 -8.94
N HIS A 92 0.17 18.00 -9.29
CA HIS A 92 1.01 19.16 -8.94
C HIS A 92 1.18 19.39 -7.43
N LYS A 93 0.34 18.77 -6.59
CA LYS A 93 0.44 18.78 -5.12
C LYS A 93 1.10 17.49 -4.60
N GLY A 94 1.69 16.68 -5.47
CA GLY A 94 2.30 15.40 -5.11
C GLY A 94 1.29 14.33 -4.70
N THR A 95 0.00 14.46 -5.06
CA THR A 95 -1.05 13.59 -4.53
C THR A 95 -1.44 12.49 -5.52
N ALA A 96 -1.49 11.24 -5.03
CA ALA A 96 -2.07 10.08 -5.72
C ALA A 96 -3.24 9.52 -4.90
N GLN A 97 -4.41 9.31 -5.53
CA GLN A 97 -5.62 8.89 -4.84
C GLN A 97 -6.21 7.61 -5.39
N PHE A 98 -6.68 6.73 -4.50
CA PHE A 98 -7.27 5.45 -4.86
C PHE A 98 -8.60 5.23 -4.15
N THR A 99 -9.52 4.57 -4.84
CA THR A 99 -10.72 3.96 -4.27
C THR A 99 -10.51 2.44 -4.26
N THR A 100 -10.55 1.86 -3.06
CA THR A 100 -10.34 0.43 -2.83
C THR A 100 -11.26 -0.07 -1.69
N ILE A 101 -10.94 -1.23 -1.14
CA ILE A 101 -11.53 -1.80 0.07
C ILE A 101 -10.46 -2.04 1.12
N TYR A 102 -10.86 -2.10 2.39
CA TYR A 102 -9.96 -2.45 3.48
C TYR A 102 -9.32 -3.83 3.22
N PRO A 103 -8.00 -4.00 3.34
CA PRO A 103 -7.33 -5.28 3.06
C PRO A 103 -7.65 -6.36 4.11
N GLY A 104 -7.64 -7.62 3.69
CA GLY A 104 -7.70 -8.77 4.61
C GLY A 104 -6.31 -9.21 5.07
N TRP A 105 -6.26 -10.03 6.13
CA TRP A 105 -5.03 -10.68 6.58
C TRP A 105 -4.77 -12.00 5.82
N TYR A 106 -3.53 -12.47 5.86
CA TYR A 106 -3.13 -13.81 5.47
C TYR A 106 -2.08 -14.32 6.47
N GLN A 107 -1.91 -15.64 6.56
CA GLN A 107 -1.16 -16.27 7.64
C GLN A 107 0.24 -15.67 7.83
N GLY A 108 0.57 -15.33 9.07
CA GLY A 108 1.89 -14.83 9.48
C GLY A 108 2.13 -13.35 9.19
N ARG A 109 1.12 -12.62 8.68
CA ARG A 109 1.24 -11.20 8.36
C ARG A 109 0.12 -10.38 9.00
N THR A 110 0.46 -9.21 9.53
CA THR A 110 -0.54 -8.20 9.91
C THR A 110 -1.19 -7.62 8.65
N ILE A 111 -2.32 -6.92 8.78
CA ILE A 111 -3.03 -6.29 7.65
C ILE A 111 -2.22 -5.10 7.11
N HIS A 112 -2.01 -5.05 5.79
CA HIS A 112 -1.22 -4.00 5.13
C HIS A 112 -1.68 -3.70 3.69
N VAL A 113 -1.30 -2.52 3.19
CA VAL A 113 -1.28 -2.17 1.77
C VAL A 113 0.17 -1.96 1.34
N HIS A 114 0.58 -2.56 0.23
CA HIS A 114 1.88 -2.27 -0.34
C HIS A 114 1.82 -1.01 -1.21
N VAL A 115 2.90 -0.24 -1.19
CA VAL A 115 3.06 0.95 -2.03
C VAL A 115 4.46 0.97 -2.62
N LYS A 116 4.54 1.25 -3.92
CA LYS A 116 5.79 1.53 -4.62
C LYS A 116 5.69 2.89 -5.30
N VAL A 117 6.70 3.73 -5.14
CA VAL A 117 6.81 5.04 -5.80
C VAL A 117 7.99 5.00 -6.76
N ARG A 118 7.75 5.42 -8.00
CA ARG A 118 8.76 5.46 -9.07
C ARG A 118 8.70 6.78 -9.83
N THR A 119 9.86 7.27 -10.26
CA THR A 119 9.97 8.37 -11.22
C THR A 119 10.70 7.90 -12.47
N PHE A 120 10.45 8.57 -13.59
CA PHE A 120 10.99 8.20 -14.89
C PHE A 120 11.45 9.43 -15.66
N GLU A 121 12.56 9.30 -16.39
CA GLU A 121 13.00 10.20 -17.45
C GLU A 121 12.88 9.44 -18.78
N GLY A 122 11.84 9.75 -19.56
CA GLY A 122 11.44 8.90 -20.69
C GLY A 122 11.08 7.50 -20.21
N SER A 123 11.75 6.47 -20.73
CA SER A 123 11.59 5.08 -20.29
C SER A 123 12.50 4.69 -19.12
N ASN A 124 13.45 5.55 -18.72
CA ASN A 124 14.45 5.22 -17.72
C ASN A 124 13.92 5.52 -16.32
N LYS A 125 13.86 4.49 -15.46
CA LYS A 125 13.49 4.64 -14.06
C LYS A 125 14.61 5.37 -13.31
N THR A 126 14.30 6.51 -12.69
CA THR A 126 15.28 7.35 -11.97
C THR A 126 15.19 7.21 -10.45
N LEU A 127 14.05 6.76 -9.94
CA LEU A 127 13.86 6.45 -8.53
C LEU A 127 12.95 5.24 -8.38
N GLU A 128 13.21 4.43 -7.35
CA GLU A 128 12.28 3.44 -6.85
C GLU A 128 12.33 3.43 -5.32
N TRP A 129 11.15 3.48 -4.71
CA TRP A 129 10.96 3.38 -3.27
C TRP A 129 9.79 2.43 -3.02
N THR A 130 9.93 1.51 -2.05
CA THR A 130 8.88 0.53 -1.73
C THR A 130 8.72 0.41 -0.22
N ALA A 131 7.48 0.31 0.25
CA ALA A 131 7.18 -0.01 1.63
C ALA A 131 5.79 -0.65 1.79
N GLN A 132 5.44 -0.95 3.04
CA GLN A 132 4.14 -1.50 3.42
C GLN A 132 3.51 -0.57 4.45
N PHE A 133 2.22 -0.30 4.28
CA PHE A 133 1.45 0.61 5.11
C PHE A 133 0.46 -0.16 5.96
N TYR A 134 0.49 0.12 7.25
CA TYR A 134 -0.19 -0.67 8.28
C TYR A 134 -1.37 0.07 8.88
N PHE A 135 -2.21 -0.69 9.58
CA PHE A 135 -3.41 -0.20 10.22
C PHE A 135 -3.41 -0.54 11.70
N ASP A 136 -4.15 0.23 12.48
CA ASP A 136 -4.29 0.00 13.91
C ASP A 136 -4.95 -1.36 14.21
N ASN A 137 -4.39 -2.09 15.19
CA ASN A 137 -4.87 -3.42 15.56
C ASN A 137 -6.33 -3.44 16.04
N SER A 138 -6.80 -2.38 16.70
CA SER A 138 -8.20 -2.28 17.14
C SER A 138 -9.15 -2.11 15.96
N VAL A 139 -8.75 -1.34 14.94
CA VAL A 139 -9.50 -1.19 13.69
C VAL A 139 -9.52 -2.51 12.92
N ASN A 140 -8.38 -3.19 12.81
CA ASN A 140 -8.28 -4.52 12.17
C ASN A 140 -9.27 -5.52 12.78
N LYS A 141 -9.35 -5.57 14.11
CA LYS A 141 -10.32 -6.42 14.83
C LYS A 141 -11.76 -6.02 14.49
N GLN A 142 -12.09 -4.73 14.49
CA GLN A 142 -13.44 -4.24 14.18
C GLN A 142 -13.85 -4.51 12.73
N VAL A 143 -12.95 -4.37 11.76
CA VAL A 143 -13.22 -4.67 10.35
C VAL A 143 -13.55 -6.16 10.18
N HIS A 144 -12.80 -7.03 10.86
CA HIS A 144 -12.96 -8.48 10.75
C HIS A 144 -14.19 -9.07 11.44
N THR A 145 -15.00 -8.26 12.15
CA THR A 145 -16.33 -8.68 12.62
C THR A 145 -17.44 -8.43 11.59
N GLN A 146 -17.16 -7.70 10.51
CA GLN A 146 -18.14 -7.29 9.51
C GLN A 146 -18.05 -8.13 8.23
N PRO A 147 -19.15 -8.32 7.47
CA PRO A 147 -19.08 -8.94 6.15
C PRO A 147 -18.22 -8.10 5.17
N PRO A 148 -17.49 -8.74 4.23
CA PRO A 148 -17.28 -10.19 4.08
C PRO A 148 -16.12 -10.74 4.93
N TYR A 149 -15.43 -9.90 5.71
CA TYR A 149 -14.24 -10.24 6.48
C TYR A 149 -14.50 -11.28 7.58
N ASN A 150 -15.69 -11.24 8.18
CA ASN A 150 -16.11 -12.20 9.19
C ASN A 150 -16.10 -13.67 8.73
N LYS A 151 -16.13 -13.93 7.41
CA LYS A 151 -15.97 -15.28 6.85
C LYS A 151 -14.54 -15.81 6.93
N HIS A 152 -13.54 -14.93 6.95
CA HIS A 152 -12.14 -15.31 7.17
C HIS A 152 -11.87 -15.48 8.67
N GLY A 153 -12.56 -14.71 9.50
CA GLY A 153 -12.36 -14.68 10.94
C GLY A 153 -11.33 -13.63 11.38
N PRO A 154 -11.00 -13.60 12.69
CA PRO A 154 -10.18 -12.54 13.27
C PRO A 154 -8.73 -12.60 12.75
N PRO A 155 -8.02 -11.45 12.66
CA PRO A 155 -6.60 -11.41 12.32
C PRO A 155 -5.79 -12.25 13.31
N THR A 156 -4.91 -13.09 12.78
CA THR A 156 -4.08 -14.03 13.57
C THR A 156 -2.73 -13.46 13.97
N THR A 157 -2.33 -12.32 13.40
CA THR A 157 -1.05 -11.66 13.65
C THR A 157 -1.29 -10.17 13.85
N THR A 158 -0.91 -9.65 15.02
CA THR A 158 -0.91 -8.20 15.26
C THR A 158 0.31 -7.54 14.63
N ASN A 159 0.32 -6.21 14.53
CA ASN A 159 1.49 -5.46 14.07
C ASN A 159 2.78 -5.87 14.81
N GLU A 160 2.72 -5.98 16.13
CA GLU A 160 3.85 -6.30 17.01
C GLU A 160 4.30 -7.76 16.90
N GLN A 161 3.51 -8.62 16.25
CA GLN A 161 3.85 -10.01 15.97
C GLN A 161 4.34 -10.23 14.54
N ASP A 162 4.17 -9.25 13.65
CA ASP A 162 4.61 -9.31 12.26
C ASP A 162 6.11 -8.98 12.17
N GLY A 163 6.89 -9.90 11.60
CA GLY A 163 8.34 -9.78 11.48
C GLY A 163 8.81 -8.67 10.52
N ILE A 164 7.98 -8.28 9.55
CA ILE A 164 8.28 -7.15 8.65
C ILE A 164 7.98 -5.83 9.35
N TYR A 165 6.87 -5.75 10.09
CA TYR A 165 6.52 -4.58 10.89
C TYR A 165 7.58 -4.29 11.97
N THR A 166 8.01 -5.31 12.71
CA THR A 166 9.01 -5.21 13.78
C THR A 166 10.45 -5.19 13.28
N GLY A 167 10.66 -5.48 11.99
CA GLY A 167 11.98 -5.56 11.35
C GLY A 167 12.64 -4.21 11.06
N ALA A 168 13.89 -4.29 10.62
CA ALA A 168 14.67 -3.16 10.11
C ALA A 168 14.14 -2.68 8.75
N SER A 169 14.41 -1.42 8.42
CA SER A 169 14.09 -0.89 7.10
C SER A 169 15.13 -1.37 6.08
N THR A 170 14.72 -1.58 4.83
CA THR A 170 15.61 -2.11 3.80
C THR A 170 16.66 -1.12 3.33
N ASP A 171 16.44 0.17 3.57
CA ASP A 171 17.39 1.26 3.34
C ASP A 171 18.32 1.54 4.54
N GLY A 172 18.17 0.77 5.64
CA GLY A 172 19.01 0.89 6.83
C GLY A 172 18.73 2.12 7.71
N LEU A 173 17.73 2.95 7.39
CA LEU A 173 17.31 4.11 8.20
C LEU A 173 16.87 3.71 9.60
N LEU A 174 16.22 2.56 9.76
CA LEU A 174 15.73 2.04 11.01
C LEU A 174 16.24 0.61 11.24
N LYS A 175 16.66 0.31 12.48
CA LYS A 175 17.18 -1.02 12.85
C LYS A 175 16.12 -2.00 13.32
N SER A 176 14.94 -1.52 13.67
CA SER A 176 13.78 -2.31 14.06
C SER A 176 12.52 -1.44 14.03
N ASN A 177 11.35 -2.08 14.18
CA ASN A 177 10.04 -1.44 14.31
C ASN A 177 9.71 -0.47 13.17
N THR A 178 10.17 -0.78 11.96
CA THR A 178 9.96 0.07 10.79
C THR A 178 8.48 0.37 10.54
N GLY A 179 7.61 -0.62 10.77
CA GLY A 179 6.18 -0.48 10.57
C GLY A 179 5.51 0.56 11.48
N GLN A 180 6.08 0.86 12.66
CA GLN A 180 5.57 1.94 13.53
C GLN A 180 5.61 3.31 12.84
N HIS A 181 6.51 3.49 11.87
CA HIS A 181 6.66 4.71 11.09
C HIS A 181 5.86 4.69 9.78
N LEU A 182 5.12 3.61 9.52
CA LEU A 182 4.36 3.37 8.28
C LEU A 182 2.88 3.09 8.56
N MET A 183 2.37 3.62 9.66
CA MET A 183 0.95 3.55 10.01
C MET A 183 0.14 4.55 9.19
N LEU A 184 -0.94 4.10 8.53
CA LEU A 184 -1.87 4.99 7.86
C LEU A 184 -2.62 5.85 8.87
N ASN A 185 -2.73 7.15 8.57
CA ASN A 185 -3.66 8.01 9.30
C ASN A 185 -5.08 7.73 8.81
N LEU A 186 -5.84 7.00 9.63
CA LEU A 186 -7.15 6.49 9.26
C LEU A 186 -8.27 7.32 9.91
N THR A 187 -9.15 7.88 9.10
CA THR A 187 -10.39 8.52 9.56
C THR A 187 -11.58 7.68 9.11
N LYS A 188 -12.49 7.37 10.04
CA LYS A 188 -13.74 6.68 9.73
C LYS A 188 -14.78 7.68 9.22
N ASP A 189 -15.40 7.38 8.09
CA ASP A 189 -16.48 8.16 7.48
C ASP A 189 -17.69 7.26 7.24
N MET A 190 -18.66 7.31 8.16
CA MET A 190 -19.84 6.43 8.21
C MET A 190 -19.47 4.93 8.14
N GLN A 191 -19.63 4.32 6.95
CA GLN A 191 -19.32 2.92 6.64
C GLN A 191 -18.05 2.76 5.79
N SER A 192 -17.23 3.79 5.69
CA SER A 192 -15.99 3.79 4.91
C SER A 192 -14.83 4.34 5.74
N TYR A 193 -13.62 4.19 5.20
CA TYR A 193 -12.42 4.79 5.75
C TYR A 193 -11.72 5.66 4.72
N LEU A 194 -11.07 6.72 5.21
CA LEU A 194 -10.07 7.48 4.49
C LEU A 194 -8.72 7.22 5.16
N GLY A 195 -7.77 6.64 4.42
CA GLY A 195 -6.38 6.51 4.84
C GLY A 195 -5.50 7.53 4.14
N THR A 196 -4.70 8.27 4.88
CA THR A 196 -3.72 9.20 4.31
C THR A 196 -2.31 8.94 4.83
N PHE A 197 -1.31 9.27 4.01
CA PHE A 197 0.09 9.26 4.42
C PHE A 197 0.94 10.24 3.60
N ASN A 198 1.90 10.88 4.26
CA ASN A 198 2.91 11.73 3.64
C ASN A 198 4.19 10.92 3.41
N ILE A 199 4.46 10.54 2.17
CA ILE A 199 5.67 9.84 1.76
C ILE A 199 6.74 10.89 1.45
N VAL A 200 7.84 10.87 2.20
CA VAL A 200 8.96 11.79 2.04
C VAL A 200 10.15 11.00 1.49
N LEU A 201 10.45 11.21 0.22
CA LEU A 201 11.56 10.57 -0.48
C LEU A 201 12.83 11.42 -0.31
N ASN A 202 13.98 10.76 -0.12
CA ASN A 202 15.27 11.43 -0.10
C ASN A 202 16.07 11.01 -1.33
N SER A 203 15.99 11.80 -2.40
CA SER A 203 16.74 11.55 -3.64
C SER A 203 18.26 11.71 -3.50
N ALA A 204 18.77 12.22 -2.37
CA ALA A 204 20.21 12.34 -2.14
C ALA A 204 20.92 11.00 -1.82
N HIS A 205 20.16 9.90 -1.66
CA HIS A 205 20.71 8.56 -1.40
C HIS A 205 20.43 7.52 -2.48
N SER A 206 19.86 7.90 -3.63
CA SER A 206 19.78 7.01 -4.79
C SER A 206 21.14 6.99 -5.50
N THR A 207 22.10 6.24 -4.94
CA THR A 207 23.30 5.84 -5.67
C THR A 207 22.98 4.60 -6.50
N HIS A 208 23.16 4.76 -7.82
CA HIS A 208 23.36 3.79 -8.90
C HIS A 208 23.09 2.30 -8.65
#